data_AF-A0A6A5ZXI9-F1
#
_entry.id   AF-A0A6A5ZXI9-F1
#
_cell.length_a   1.000
_cell.length_b   1.000
_cell.length_c   1.000
_cell.angle_alpha   90.00
_cell.angle_beta   90.00
_cell.angle_gamma   90.00
#
_symmetry.space_group_name_H-M   'P 1'
#
loop_
_entity.id
_entity.type
_entity.pdbx_description
1 polymer ?
#
loop_
_entity_poly.entity_id
_entity_poly.type
_entity_poly.pdbx_seq_one_letter_code
_entity_poly.pdbx_strand_id
1 'polypeptide(L)'
;MPSNHELESAAGSSQHEAPVITLLSSNSTIQSLFPTFLDSSITEATMHQVVQSMTVELVVAAKKEDPSFNSIPVTLVPILRGALPMYVAASQHFADPFCVLVRGFRAQEKSSVRIDWLGRRPIPLVPKNGHIVLLDTVIATGGTILKICDELMAISGSAERHVTILSCYVSPIGLAAVAKHPLVRNVIVAATAERVDEHGYVVPYPGDVGDKLFGRAEARN
;
A
#
# COMPACT_ATOMS: atom_id res chain seq x y z
N MET A 1 -2.33 -14.27 -56.71
CA MET A 1 -1.58 -13.11 -56.20
C MET A 1 -2.52 -12.40 -55.23
N PRO A 2 -2.48 -12.70 -53.92
CA PRO A 2 -3.39 -12.07 -52.98
C PRO A 2 -2.97 -10.61 -52.73
N SER A 3 -4.01 -9.80 -52.56
CA SER A 3 -4.09 -8.35 -52.44
C SER A 3 -3.60 -7.80 -51.11
N ASN A 4 -3.24 -6.51 -51.14
CA ASN A 4 -2.90 -5.61 -50.02
C ASN A 4 -3.90 -5.64 -48.84
N HIS A 5 -3.85 -6.67 -48.03
CA HIS A 5 -4.40 -6.70 -46.69
C HIS A 5 -3.55 -7.65 -45.86
N GLU A 6 -2.57 -7.09 -45.14
CA GLU A 6 -2.05 -7.57 -43.86
C GLU A 6 -0.77 -6.81 -43.54
N LEU A 7 -0.53 -6.60 -42.25
CA LEU A 7 0.61 -5.90 -41.64
C LEU A 7 0.45 -4.38 -41.49
N GLU A 8 -0.58 -3.96 -40.75
CA GLU A 8 -0.43 -2.84 -39.81
C GLU A 8 -1.52 -2.93 -38.73
N SER A 9 -1.34 -3.83 -37.76
CA SER A 9 -2.10 -3.82 -36.51
C SER A 9 -1.25 -4.29 -35.32
N ALA A 10 -0.39 -3.40 -34.82
CA ALA A 10 0.21 -3.54 -33.49
C ALA A 10 0.68 -2.17 -32.99
N ALA A 11 -0.25 -1.25 -32.75
CA ALA A 11 0.03 0.00 -32.06
C ALA A 11 -1.10 0.28 -31.06
N GLY A 12 -0.76 0.23 -29.76
CA GLY A 12 -1.62 0.74 -28.69
C GLY A 12 -1.86 -0.19 -27.50
N SER A 13 -0.82 -0.83 -26.92
CA SER A 13 -0.95 -1.26 -25.53
C SER A 13 -0.93 0.00 -24.66
N SER A 14 -2.09 0.54 -24.28
CA SER A 14 -2.17 1.58 -23.27
C SER A 14 -1.46 1.06 -22.01
N GLN A 15 -0.33 1.65 -21.64
CA GLN A 15 0.36 1.28 -20.40
C GLN A 15 -0.60 1.59 -19.25
N HIS A 16 -1.06 0.57 -18.53
CA HIS A 16 -1.90 0.73 -17.35
C HIS A 16 -1.11 1.48 -16.28
N GLU A 17 -1.66 2.60 -15.80
CA GLU A 17 -1.13 3.36 -14.67
C GLU A 17 -2.30 3.78 -13.79
N ALA A 18 -2.27 3.35 -12.53
CA ALA A 18 -3.30 3.65 -11.57
C ALA A 18 -3.27 5.14 -11.19
N PRO A 19 -4.43 5.81 -11.05
CA PRO A 19 -4.50 7.14 -10.47
C PRO A 19 -3.85 7.19 -9.09
N VAL A 20 -3.11 8.28 -8.87
CA VAL A 20 -2.46 8.61 -7.60
C VAL A 20 -3.12 9.83 -7.00
N ILE A 21 -3.52 9.73 -5.74
CA ILE A 21 -4.11 10.83 -4.97
C ILE A 21 -3.22 11.11 -3.76
N THR A 22 -2.64 12.30 -3.74
CA THR A 22 -1.81 12.79 -2.62
C THR A 22 -2.58 13.82 -1.79
N LEU A 23 -2.67 13.60 -0.49
CA LEU A 23 -3.52 14.42 0.39
C LEU A 23 -2.82 15.64 1.01
N LEU A 24 -1.47 15.67 1.04
CA LEU A 24 -0.72 16.69 1.77
C LEU A 24 -1.10 18.13 1.37
N SER A 25 -1.36 18.42 0.10
CA SER A 25 -1.74 19.78 -0.33
C SER A 25 -3.22 20.10 -0.13
N SER A 26 -4.08 19.08 0.01
CA SER A 26 -5.54 19.21 -0.07
C SER A 26 -6.28 18.87 1.22
N ASN A 27 -5.61 18.33 2.23
CA ASN A 27 -6.20 17.91 3.50
C ASN A 27 -5.49 18.54 4.70
N SER A 28 -6.20 19.39 5.44
CA SER A 28 -5.65 20.14 6.58
C SER A 28 -5.27 19.25 7.77
N THR A 29 -5.98 18.14 7.99
CA THR A 29 -5.62 17.14 9.00
C THR A 29 -4.26 16.52 8.68
N ILE A 30 -4.05 16.10 7.43
CA ILE A 30 -2.77 15.56 6.98
C ILE A 30 -1.65 16.61 7.11
N GLN A 31 -1.90 17.86 6.71
CA GLN A 31 -0.91 18.94 6.85
C GLN A 31 -0.45 19.14 8.30
N SER A 32 -1.39 19.07 9.24
CA SER A 32 -1.11 19.22 10.67
C SER A 32 -0.34 18.03 11.25
N LEU A 33 -0.70 16.81 10.86
CA LEU A 33 -0.15 15.58 11.43
C LEU A 33 1.18 15.14 10.80
N PHE A 34 1.42 15.49 9.53
CA PHE A 34 2.56 14.97 8.80
C PHE A 34 3.93 15.38 9.37
N PRO A 35 4.15 16.62 9.88
CA PRO A 35 5.39 16.95 10.59
C PRO A 35 5.63 16.04 11.80
N THR A 36 4.59 15.74 12.58
CA THR A 36 4.67 14.83 13.74
C THR A 36 4.97 13.40 13.29
N PHE A 37 4.41 12.95 12.16
CA PHE A 37 4.74 11.64 11.58
C PHE A 37 6.24 11.51 11.23
N LEU A 38 6.84 12.59 10.71
CA LEU A 38 8.28 12.63 10.38
C LEU A 38 9.19 12.74 11.61
N ASP A 39 8.69 13.24 12.74
CA ASP A 39 9.50 13.47 13.94
C ASP A 39 9.97 12.14 14.56
N SER A 40 11.28 11.91 14.55
CA SER A 40 11.92 10.70 15.11
C SER A 40 11.85 10.61 16.63
N SER A 41 11.53 11.70 17.34
CA SER A 41 11.58 11.81 18.80
C SER A 41 10.25 11.53 19.51
N ILE A 42 9.15 11.36 18.76
CA ILE A 42 7.83 11.18 19.36
C ILE A 42 7.67 9.82 20.05
N THR A 43 6.71 9.76 20.98
CA THR A 43 6.36 8.54 21.70
C THR A 43 5.61 7.54 20.83
N GLU A 44 5.60 6.27 21.24
CA GLU A 44 4.86 5.19 20.59
C GLU A 44 3.35 5.49 20.54
N ALA A 45 2.80 6.01 21.64
CA ALA A 45 1.39 6.38 21.74
C ALA A 45 1.02 7.52 20.77
N THR A 46 1.89 8.53 20.66
CA THR A 46 1.72 9.62 19.70
C THR A 46 1.79 9.11 18.27
N MET A 47 2.76 8.24 17.94
CA MET A 47 2.86 7.65 16.61
C MET A 47 1.62 6.82 16.27
N HIS A 48 1.10 6.05 17.23
CA HIS A 48 -0.12 5.27 17.05
C HIS A 48 -1.32 6.17 16.71
N GLN A 49 -1.51 7.25 17.45
CA GLN A 49 -2.58 8.23 17.20
C GLN A 49 -2.42 8.89 15.83
N VAL A 50 -1.21 9.34 15.47
CA VAL A 50 -0.92 9.98 14.18
C VAL A 50 -1.24 9.04 13.02
N VAL A 51 -0.75 7.80 13.06
CA VAL A 51 -1.00 6.80 12.00
C VAL A 51 -2.50 6.50 11.87
N GLN A 52 -3.22 6.34 12.98
CA GLN A 52 -4.66 6.11 12.95
C GLN A 52 -5.42 7.29 12.33
N SER A 53 -5.14 8.52 12.80
CA SER A 53 -5.80 9.73 12.28
C SER A 53 -5.52 9.95 10.80
N MET A 54 -4.28 9.78 10.35
CA MET A 54 -3.95 9.85 8.92
C MET A 54 -4.65 8.76 8.12
N THR A 55 -4.81 7.56 8.68
CA THR A 55 -5.51 6.45 8.01
C THR A 55 -6.98 6.74 7.77
N VAL A 56 -7.65 7.42 8.71
CA VAL A 56 -9.05 7.84 8.52
C VAL A 56 -9.18 8.71 7.28
N GLU A 57 -8.30 9.70 7.12
CA GLU A 57 -8.29 10.59 5.95
C GLU A 57 -8.01 9.83 4.64
N LEU A 58 -7.08 8.86 4.68
CA LEU A 58 -6.79 7.98 3.54
C LEU A 58 -8.01 7.16 3.12
N VAL A 59 -8.75 6.59 4.08
CA VAL A 59 -9.96 5.81 3.79
C VAL A 59 -11.08 6.68 3.26
N VAL A 60 -11.27 7.88 3.80
CA VAL A 60 -12.25 8.85 3.30
C VAL A 60 -11.95 9.21 1.84
N ALA A 61 -10.70 9.51 1.53
CA ALA A 61 -10.27 9.79 0.16
C ALA A 61 -10.47 8.57 -0.76
N ALA A 62 -10.13 7.37 -0.30
CA ALA A 62 -10.33 6.13 -1.07
C ALA A 62 -11.80 5.87 -1.41
N LYS A 63 -12.71 6.07 -0.45
CA LYS A 63 -14.17 5.93 -0.66
C LYS A 63 -14.77 7.02 -1.54
N LYS A 64 -14.17 8.22 -1.54
CA LYS A 64 -14.57 9.29 -2.44
C LYS A 64 -14.19 8.96 -3.88
N GLU A 65 -12.99 8.42 -4.07
CA GLU A 65 -12.50 8.01 -5.40
C GLU A 65 -13.25 6.78 -5.92
N ASP A 66 -13.51 5.80 -5.04
CA ASP A 66 -14.25 4.59 -5.37
C ASP A 66 -15.44 4.39 -4.42
N PRO A 67 -16.62 4.93 -4.76
CA PRO A 67 -17.83 4.79 -3.95
C PRO A 67 -18.32 3.35 -3.80
N SER A 68 -17.85 2.41 -4.65
CA SER A 68 -18.25 1.00 -4.59
C SER A 68 -17.82 0.32 -3.29
N PHE A 69 -16.83 0.88 -2.58
CA PHE A 69 -16.41 0.44 -1.24
C PHE A 69 -17.54 0.43 -0.19
N ASN A 70 -18.68 1.06 -0.46
CA ASN A 70 -19.84 1.02 0.42
C ASN A 70 -20.81 -0.15 0.13
N SER A 71 -20.60 -0.88 -0.97
CA SER A 71 -21.51 -1.94 -1.42
C SER A 71 -20.82 -3.27 -1.75
N ILE A 72 -19.49 -3.30 -1.83
CA ILE A 72 -18.72 -4.52 -2.11
C ILE A 72 -17.97 -5.03 -0.88
N PRO A 73 -17.71 -6.35 -0.77
CA PRO A 73 -16.86 -6.89 0.27
C PRO A 73 -15.43 -6.34 0.17
N VAL A 74 -14.84 -5.99 1.31
CA VAL A 74 -13.46 -5.48 1.37
C VAL A 74 -12.57 -6.44 2.15
N THR A 75 -11.39 -6.71 1.62
CA THR A 75 -10.31 -7.39 2.35
C THR A 75 -9.20 -6.40 2.66
N LEU A 76 -9.01 -6.11 3.95
CA LEU A 76 -7.90 -5.30 4.43
C LEU A 76 -6.66 -6.19 4.58
N VAL A 77 -5.55 -5.72 4.03
CA VAL A 77 -4.27 -6.42 4.05
C VAL A 77 -3.20 -5.50 4.63
N PRO A 78 -3.06 -5.43 5.96
CA PRO A 78 -1.98 -4.67 6.59
C PRO A 78 -0.64 -5.37 6.45
N ILE A 79 0.36 -4.63 5.98
CA ILE A 79 1.75 -5.06 5.94
C ILE A 79 2.39 -4.82 7.31
N LEU A 80 2.62 -5.92 8.01
CA LEU A 80 3.19 -5.91 9.34
C LEU A 80 4.67 -5.51 9.32
N ARG A 81 5.15 -4.82 10.36
CA ARG A 81 4.42 -4.47 11.60
C ARG A 81 3.70 -3.11 11.53
N GLY A 82 4.27 -2.15 10.82
CA GLY A 82 3.88 -0.74 10.87
C GLY A 82 2.41 -0.45 10.51
N ALA A 83 1.78 -1.27 9.67
CA ALA A 83 0.40 -1.03 9.24
C ALA A 83 -0.68 -1.55 10.20
N LEU A 84 -0.34 -2.15 11.35
CA LEU A 84 -1.36 -2.66 12.27
C LEU A 84 -2.29 -1.54 12.82
N PRO A 85 -1.79 -0.36 13.25
CA PRO A 85 -2.68 0.75 13.63
C PRO A 85 -3.53 1.26 12.46
N MET A 86 -3.02 1.19 11.23
CA MET A 86 -3.81 1.51 10.04
C MET A 86 -5.00 0.56 9.91
N TYR A 87 -4.80 -0.75 10.11
CA TYR A 87 -5.91 -1.72 10.12
C TYR A 87 -6.95 -1.40 11.20
N VAL A 88 -6.51 -1.07 12.41
CA VAL A 88 -7.42 -0.73 13.52
C VAL A 88 -8.30 0.47 13.16
N ALA A 89 -7.74 1.51 12.54
CA ALA A 89 -8.52 2.66 12.08
C ALA A 89 -9.39 2.31 10.87
N ALA A 90 -8.81 1.73 9.82
CA ALA A 90 -9.50 1.46 8.55
C ALA A 90 -10.68 0.50 8.73
N SER A 91 -10.56 -0.53 9.55
CA SER A 91 -11.61 -1.54 9.74
C SER A 91 -12.93 -0.97 10.26
N GLN A 92 -12.89 0.14 11.00
CA GLN A 92 -14.08 0.83 11.51
C GLN A 92 -14.90 1.53 10.41
N HIS A 93 -14.31 1.72 9.23
CA HIS A 93 -14.94 2.41 8.11
C HIS A 93 -15.46 1.47 7.02
N PHE A 94 -15.20 0.17 7.09
CA PHE A 94 -15.74 -0.80 6.14
C PHE A 94 -16.77 -1.70 6.83
N ALA A 95 -17.78 -2.15 6.08
CA ALA A 95 -18.79 -3.07 6.60
C ALA A 95 -18.21 -4.49 6.61
N ASP A 96 -17.98 -5.03 7.81
CA ASP A 96 -17.48 -6.41 8.06
C ASP A 96 -16.28 -6.79 7.15
N PRO A 97 -15.15 -6.05 7.21
CA PRO A 97 -14.03 -6.32 6.32
C PRO A 97 -13.34 -7.63 6.70
N PHE A 98 -12.99 -8.41 5.69
CA PHE A 98 -12.04 -9.51 5.86
C PHE A 98 -10.66 -8.95 6.19
N CYS A 99 -9.85 -9.71 6.91
CA CYS A 99 -8.48 -9.34 7.24
C CYS A 99 -7.52 -10.47 6.93
N VAL A 100 -6.43 -10.15 6.24
CA VAL A 100 -5.30 -11.06 6.01
C VAL A 100 -4.01 -10.31 6.29
N LEU A 101 -3.23 -10.77 7.25
CA LEU A 101 -1.98 -10.10 7.60
C LEU A 101 -0.85 -10.58 6.68
N VAL A 102 0.02 -9.65 6.26
CA VAL A 102 1.22 -9.98 5.50
C VAL A 102 2.45 -9.46 6.24
N ARG A 103 3.53 -10.24 6.24
CA ARG A 103 4.84 -9.78 6.70
C ARG A 103 5.82 -9.75 5.53
N GLY A 104 6.45 -8.60 5.29
CA GLY A 104 7.50 -8.45 4.29
C GLY A 104 8.90 -8.64 4.89
N PHE A 105 9.80 -9.21 4.09
CA PHE A 105 11.22 -9.37 4.40
C PHE A 105 12.06 -8.92 3.22
N ARG A 106 13.00 -8.01 3.45
CA ARG A 106 13.99 -7.60 2.46
C ARG A 106 15.31 -8.29 2.76
N ALA A 107 15.79 -9.12 1.83
CA ALA A 107 17.13 -9.69 1.96
C ALA A 107 18.17 -8.60 1.69
N GLN A 108 19.16 -8.45 2.58
CA GLN A 108 20.21 -7.43 2.42
C GLN A 108 21.08 -7.66 1.17
N GLU A 109 21.32 -8.91 0.80
CA GLU A 109 22.33 -9.25 -0.24
C GLU A 109 21.81 -9.22 -1.68
N LYS A 110 20.50 -9.36 -1.91
CA LYS A 110 19.95 -9.61 -3.26
C LYS A 110 18.83 -8.66 -3.68
N SER A 111 18.53 -7.66 -2.86
CA SER A 111 17.35 -6.78 -3.04
C SER A 111 16.04 -7.56 -3.24
N SER A 112 16.01 -8.84 -2.86
CA SER A 112 14.88 -9.73 -3.05
C SER A 112 13.90 -9.53 -1.90
N VAL A 113 12.63 -9.40 -2.24
CA VAL A 113 11.55 -9.32 -1.25
C VAL A 113 10.86 -10.68 -1.15
N ARG A 114 10.72 -11.15 0.09
CA ARG A 114 9.90 -12.32 0.44
C ARG A 114 8.72 -11.83 1.28
N ILE A 115 7.55 -12.42 1.07
CA ILE A 115 6.39 -12.15 1.90
C ILE A 115 5.90 -13.43 2.56
N ASP A 116 5.37 -13.30 3.77
CA ASP A 116 4.66 -14.35 4.48
C ASP A 116 3.21 -13.91 4.70
N TRP A 117 2.29 -14.66 4.11
CA TRP A 117 0.87 -14.55 4.39
C TRP A 117 0.55 -15.25 5.71
N LEU A 118 -0.03 -14.52 6.67
CA LEU A 118 -0.41 -15.05 7.97
C LEU A 118 -1.94 -15.28 7.99
N GLY A 119 -2.35 -16.55 8.18
CA GLY A 119 -3.76 -16.92 8.24
C GLY A 119 -4.00 -18.37 7.81
N ARG A 120 -5.28 -18.77 7.79
CA ARG A 120 -5.68 -20.08 7.23
C ARG A 120 -5.86 -19.97 5.72
N ARG A 121 -5.31 -20.95 4.99
CA ARG A 121 -5.47 -21.07 3.54
C ARG A 121 -6.90 -21.49 3.16
N PRO A 122 -7.39 -21.12 1.95
CA PRO A 122 -6.69 -20.39 0.89
C PRO A 122 -6.53 -18.90 1.18
N ILE A 123 -5.33 -18.34 0.94
CA ILE A 123 -5.02 -16.92 1.13
C ILE A 123 -4.77 -16.24 -0.23
N PRO A 124 -5.25 -15.00 -0.41
CA PRO A 124 -6.26 -14.34 0.41
C PRO A 124 -7.65 -14.78 -0.01
N LEU A 125 -8.47 -15.07 1.00
CA LEU A 125 -9.90 -15.30 0.84
C LEU A 125 -10.53 -13.96 0.48
N VAL A 126 -10.50 -13.61 -0.81
CA VAL A 126 -11.18 -12.43 -1.34
C VAL A 126 -12.44 -12.95 -2.01
N PRO A 127 -13.63 -12.45 -1.64
CA PRO A 127 -14.84 -12.74 -2.39
C PRO A 127 -14.64 -12.44 -3.88
N LYS A 128 -15.26 -13.20 -4.79
CA LYS A 128 -15.04 -13.04 -6.25
C LYS A 128 -15.33 -11.62 -6.78
N ASN A 129 -16.15 -10.85 -6.06
CA ASN A 129 -16.49 -9.46 -6.33
C ASN A 129 -15.93 -8.48 -5.28
N GLY A 130 -14.96 -8.93 -4.50
CA GLY A 130 -14.37 -8.17 -3.40
C GLY A 130 -13.16 -7.35 -3.83
N HIS A 131 -12.86 -6.32 -3.04
CA HIS A 131 -11.74 -5.42 -3.29
C HIS A 131 -10.68 -5.55 -2.20
N ILE A 132 -9.41 -5.53 -2.58
CA ILE A 132 -8.29 -5.60 -1.65
C ILE A 132 -7.81 -4.19 -1.35
N VAL A 133 -7.67 -3.87 -0.07
CA VAL A 133 -7.03 -2.63 0.36
C VAL A 133 -5.72 -2.98 1.07
N LEU A 134 -4.60 -2.67 0.42
CA LEU A 134 -3.26 -2.83 1.01
C LEU A 134 -2.95 -1.62 1.89
N LEU A 135 -2.52 -1.88 3.12
CA LEU A 135 -2.13 -0.85 4.08
C LEU A 135 -0.64 -0.97 4.36
N ASP A 136 0.10 0.12 4.12
CA ASP A 136 1.52 0.22 4.48
C ASP A 136 1.84 1.65 4.93
N THR A 137 2.51 1.81 6.07
CA THR A 137 2.86 3.14 6.58
C THR A 137 3.87 3.85 5.69
N VAL A 138 4.86 3.13 5.16
CA VAL A 138 5.97 3.73 4.40
C VAL A 138 6.32 2.86 3.19
N ILE A 139 6.11 3.39 2.00
CA ILE A 139 6.48 2.72 0.74
C ILE A 139 7.77 3.35 0.20
N ALA A 140 8.90 2.69 0.46
CA ALA A 140 10.20 3.11 -0.08
C ALA A 140 10.35 2.72 -1.56
N THR A 141 10.67 1.48 -1.87
CA THR A 141 10.86 1.00 -3.26
C THR A 141 9.61 0.37 -3.88
N GLY A 142 8.57 0.10 -3.07
CA GLY A 142 7.37 -0.62 -3.52
C GLY A 142 7.51 -2.15 -3.58
N GLY A 143 8.70 -2.71 -3.35
CA GLY A 143 8.97 -4.14 -3.58
C GLY A 143 8.06 -5.10 -2.82
N THR A 144 7.69 -4.81 -1.57
CA THR A 144 6.76 -5.64 -0.79
C THR A 144 5.37 -5.65 -1.40
N ILE A 145 4.86 -4.48 -1.81
CA ILE A 145 3.55 -4.36 -2.44
C ILE A 145 3.53 -5.06 -3.79
N LEU A 146 4.55 -4.86 -4.62
CA LEU A 146 4.67 -5.54 -5.91
C LEU A 146 4.66 -7.06 -5.74
N LYS A 147 5.45 -7.57 -4.78
CA LYS A 147 5.49 -9.01 -4.49
C LYS A 147 4.12 -9.55 -4.04
N ILE A 148 3.38 -8.79 -3.24
CA ILE A 148 2.00 -9.13 -2.86
C ILE A 148 1.11 -9.19 -4.10
N CYS A 149 1.17 -8.17 -4.96
CA CYS A 149 0.35 -8.12 -6.16
C CYS A 149 0.70 -9.23 -7.17
N ASP A 150 1.97 -9.58 -7.33
CA ASP A 150 2.41 -10.70 -8.17
C ASP A 150 1.83 -12.04 -7.67
N GLU A 151 1.90 -12.29 -6.36
CA GLU A 151 1.33 -13.51 -5.77
C GLU A 151 -0.20 -13.54 -5.87
N LEU A 152 -0.86 -12.40 -5.67
CA LEU A 152 -2.30 -12.26 -5.89
C LEU A 152 -2.69 -12.58 -7.34
N MET A 153 -1.92 -12.09 -8.31
CA MET A 153 -2.16 -12.34 -9.74
C MET A 153 -1.99 -13.82 -10.08
N ALA A 154 -0.94 -14.45 -9.56
CA ALA A 154 -0.65 -15.86 -9.79
C ALA A 154 -1.74 -16.80 -9.23
N ILE A 155 -2.36 -16.44 -8.11
CA ILE A 155 -3.39 -17.27 -7.44
C ILE A 155 -4.75 -17.20 -8.17
N SER A 156 -5.01 -16.12 -8.91
CA SER A 156 -6.39 -15.73 -9.26
C SER A 156 -6.65 -15.66 -10.77
N GLY A 157 -5.59 -15.65 -11.58
CA GLY A 157 -5.67 -15.07 -12.91
C GLY A 157 -5.85 -13.54 -12.81
N SER A 158 -5.30 -12.77 -13.75
CA SER A 158 -5.18 -11.31 -13.61
C SER A 158 -6.52 -10.53 -13.57
N ALA A 159 -7.66 -11.18 -13.83
CA ALA A 159 -8.91 -10.49 -14.16
C ALA A 159 -9.87 -10.26 -12.98
N GLU A 160 -9.71 -10.97 -11.86
CA GLU A 160 -10.76 -10.99 -10.80
C GLU A 160 -10.42 -10.16 -9.55
N ARG A 161 -9.25 -9.50 -9.47
CA ARG A 161 -8.86 -8.77 -8.25
C ARG A 161 -8.51 -7.32 -8.53
N HIS A 162 -8.99 -6.44 -7.66
CA HIS A 162 -8.68 -5.02 -7.66
C HIS A 162 -8.02 -4.65 -6.34
N VAL A 163 -6.95 -3.87 -6.44
CA VAL A 163 -6.14 -3.44 -5.31
C VAL A 163 -6.17 -1.92 -5.21
N THR A 164 -6.53 -1.40 -4.05
CA THR A 164 -6.26 -0.01 -3.66
C THR A 164 -5.15 -0.01 -2.62
N ILE A 165 -4.17 0.86 -2.79
CA ILE A 165 -3.06 1.02 -1.85
C ILE A 165 -3.31 2.27 -1.03
N LEU A 166 -3.24 2.16 0.30
CA LEU A 166 -3.26 3.30 1.22
C LEU A 166 -1.91 3.40 1.93
N SER A 167 -1.29 4.58 1.91
CA SER A 167 -0.04 4.80 2.62
C SER A 167 0.09 6.18 3.25
N CYS A 168 0.73 6.24 4.42
CA CYS A 168 1.05 7.53 5.04
C CYS A 168 2.16 8.25 4.26
N TYR A 169 3.14 7.52 3.71
CA TYR A 169 4.29 8.15 3.09
C TYR A 169 4.94 7.27 2.02
N VAL A 170 5.15 7.82 0.81
CA VAL A 170 5.68 7.05 -0.33
C VAL A 170 6.79 7.79 -1.05
N SER A 171 7.81 7.09 -1.54
CA SER A 171 8.83 7.71 -2.41
C SER A 171 8.36 7.83 -3.86
N PRO A 172 8.94 8.73 -4.68
CA PRO A 172 8.60 8.83 -6.11
C PRO A 172 8.85 7.52 -6.87
N ILE A 173 9.93 6.80 -6.54
CA ILE A 173 10.27 5.51 -7.17
C ILE A 173 9.26 4.43 -6.76
N GLY A 174 8.92 4.36 -5.47
CA GLY A 174 7.94 3.39 -4.97
C GLY A 174 6.55 3.65 -5.56
N LEU A 175 6.15 4.91 -5.64
CA LEU A 175 4.88 5.34 -6.21
C LEU A 175 4.75 4.93 -7.68
N ALA A 176 5.74 5.30 -8.50
CA ALA A 176 5.76 4.97 -9.91
C ALA A 176 5.78 3.45 -10.16
N ALA A 177 6.47 2.69 -9.30
CA ALA A 177 6.54 1.24 -9.42
C ALA A 177 5.19 0.58 -9.12
N VAL A 178 4.54 0.93 -8.01
CA VAL A 178 3.26 0.29 -7.61
C VAL A 178 2.09 0.73 -8.50
N ALA A 179 2.05 1.99 -8.96
CA ALA A 179 0.96 2.49 -9.80
C ALA A 179 0.89 1.78 -11.15
N LYS A 180 2.01 1.30 -11.69
CA LYS A 180 2.07 0.58 -12.96
C LYS A 180 1.63 -0.88 -12.88
N HIS A 181 1.42 -1.42 -11.68
CA HIS A 181 1.06 -2.82 -11.52
C HIS A 181 -0.41 -3.06 -11.97
N PRO A 182 -0.71 -4.05 -12.84
CA PRO A 182 -2.04 -4.21 -13.44
C PRO A 182 -3.21 -4.43 -12.46
N LEU A 183 -2.95 -5.02 -11.28
CA LEU A 183 -3.97 -5.18 -10.23
C LEU A 183 -4.30 -3.89 -9.49
N VAL A 184 -3.43 -2.89 -9.52
CA VAL A 184 -3.59 -1.66 -8.75
C VAL A 184 -4.54 -0.74 -9.50
N ARG A 185 -5.61 -0.34 -8.82
CA ARG A 185 -6.64 0.57 -9.34
C ARG A 185 -6.50 1.98 -8.81
N ASN A 186 -6.07 2.14 -7.57
CA ASN A 186 -5.89 3.44 -6.94
C ASN A 186 -4.71 3.39 -5.97
N VAL A 187 -3.95 4.48 -5.91
CA VAL A 187 -2.91 4.69 -4.90
C VAL A 187 -3.24 5.98 -4.14
N ILE A 188 -3.64 5.85 -2.88
CA ILE A 188 -3.98 6.99 -2.03
C ILE A 188 -2.88 7.16 -1.00
N VAL A 189 -2.24 8.32 -0.98
CA VAL A 189 -1.10 8.58 -0.11
C VAL A 189 -1.24 9.90 0.63
N ALA A 190 -0.79 9.94 1.88
CA ALA A 190 -0.88 11.18 2.64
C ALA A 190 0.17 12.18 2.14
N ALA A 191 1.41 11.73 1.96
CA ALA A 191 2.49 12.56 1.44
C ALA A 191 3.48 11.77 0.55
N THR A 192 4.22 12.50 -0.28
CA THR A 192 5.30 11.97 -1.12
C THR A 192 6.65 12.42 -0.56
N ALA A 193 7.62 11.50 -0.50
CA ALA A 193 8.99 11.77 -0.10
C ALA A 193 9.76 12.47 -1.21
N GLU A 194 10.89 13.07 -0.88
CA GLU A 194 11.78 13.68 -1.88
C GLU A 194 12.48 12.61 -2.71
N ARG A 195 12.99 11.57 -2.04
CA ARG A 195 13.77 10.49 -2.67
C ARG A 195 13.87 9.27 -1.76
N VAL A 196 14.55 8.25 -2.27
CA VAL A 196 15.11 7.13 -1.49
C VAL A 196 16.64 7.32 -1.41
N ASP A 197 17.24 7.04 -0.27
CA ASP A 197 18.70 7.05 -0.11
C ASP A 197 19.37 5.72 -0.50
N GLU A 198 20.70 5.64 -0.37
CA GLU A 198 21.49 4.46 -0.70
C GLU A 198 21.22 3.24 0.20
N HIS A 199 20.63 3.47 1.38
CA HIS A 199 20.23 2.41 2.31
C HIS A 199 18.79 1.93 2.06
N GLY A 200 18.10 2.54 1.10
CA GLY A 200 16.72 2.20 0.75
C GLY A 200 15.70 2.79 1.73
N TYR A 201 16.02 3.89 2.41
CA TYR A 201 15.10 4.65 3.25
C TYR A 201 14.57 5.89 2.51
N VAL A 202 13.34 6.28 2.83
CA VAL A 202 12.73 7.50 2.32
C VAL A 202 13.35 8.73 2.97
N VAL A 203 13.40 9.85 2.23
CA VAL A 203 13.93 11.13 2.72
C VAL A 203 12.87 12.23 2.58
N PRO A 204 12.58 13.01 3.64
CA PRO A 204 13.02 12.84 5.04
C PRO A 204 12.61 11.50 5.67
N TYR A 205 13.48 10.95 6.54
CA TYR A 205 13.25 9.62 7.14
C TYR A 205 12.43 9.73 8.43
N PRO A 206 11.23 9.10 8.52
CA PRO A 206 10.42 9.11 9.73
C PRO A 206 10.92 8.13 10.80
N GLY A 207 12.11 7.52 10.65
CA GLY A 207 12.48 6.34 11.46
C GLY A 207 11.77 5.07 10.99
N ASP A 208 12.09 3.93 11.61
CA ASP A 208 11.34 2.70 11.39
C ASP A 208 10.00 2.80 12.15
N VAL A 209 8.92 2.99 11.40
CA VAL A 209 7.58 3.18 11.96
C VAL A 209 7.12 1.93 12.74
N GLY A 210 7.54 0.73 12.33
CA GLY A 210 7.25 -0.50 13.06
C GLY A 210 7.93 -0.54 14.43
N ASP A 211 9.20 -0.14 14.51
CA ASP A 211 9.92 -0.04 15.78
C ASP A 211 9.37 1.07 16.66
N LYS A 212 8.94 2.19 16.08
CA LYS A 212 8.28 3.27 16.83
C LYS A 212 6.92 2.88 17.41
N LEU A 213 6.23 1.92 16.80
CA LEU A 213 4.89 1.50 17.23
C LEU A 213 4.92 0.36 18.25
N PHE A 214 5.96 -0.48 18.23
CA PHE A 214 6.00 -1.74 18.98
C PHE A 214 7.31 -1.97 19.74
N GLY A 215 8.15 -0.94 19.85
CA GLY A 215 9.51 -1.06 20.32
C GLY A 215 10.43 -1.78 19.33
N ARG A 216 11.74 -1.61 19.55
CA ARG A 216 12.78 -2.38 18.87
C ARG A 216 12.80 -3.79 19.45
N ALA A 217 12.98 -4.79 18.59
CA ALA A 217 13.37 -6.11 19.07
C ALA A 217 14.77 -5.99 19.69
N GLU A 218 14.94 -6.42 20.95
CA GLU A 218 16.27 -6.63 21.50
C GLU A 218 17.02 -7.61 20.57
N ALA A 219 18.30 -7.31 20.30
CA ALA A 219 19.15 -8.26 19.60
C ALA A 219 19.14 -9.55 20.42
N ARG A 220 18.72 -10.66 19.79
CA ARG A 220 18.81 -11.97 20.42
C ARG A 220 20.30 -12.25 20.69
N ASN A 221 20.70 -12.24 21.96
CA ASN A 221 21.98 -12.79 22.42
C ASN A 221 22.07 -14.28 22.09
#